data_AF-A0A1J3EQK3-F1
#
_entry.id   AF-A0A1J3EQK3-F1
#
_cell.length_a   1.000
_cell.length_b   1.000
_cell.length_c   1.000
_cell.angle_alpha   90.00
_cell.angle_beta   90.00
_cell.angle_gamma   90.00
#
_symmetry.space_group_name_H-M   'P 1'
#
loop_
_entity.id
_entity.type
_entity.pdbx_description
1 polymer ?
#
loop_
_entity_poly.entity_id
_entity_poly.type
_entity_poly.pdbx_seq_one_letter_code
_entity_poly.pdbx_strand_id
1 'polypeptide(L)'
;LESNSFSILKMYRLTLKCLALKFLLAISLFSSKFGTCEARHNVYWRGNRRSIAEGKTSETFNVLDYGAKGDGTSDDTKAFEDAWKEACKVAASKLLVPSGSTFLVGPVSFLGKECKENIVFQLDGKIIAPTSSSA
;
A
#
# COMPACT_ATOMS: atom_id res chain seq x y z
N LEU A 1 15.41 46.88 -49.52
CA LEU A 1 14.74 46.79 -48.19
C LEU A 1 13.60 45.76 -48.17
N GLU A 2 13.02 45.36 -49.32
CA GLU A 2 11.90 44.41 -49.41
C GLU A 2 12.28 42.92 -49.24
N SER A 3 13.50 42.52 -49.61
CA SER A 3 13.97 41.12 -49.50
C SER A 3 14.29 40.67 -48.06
N ASN A 4 14.69 41.61 -47.19
CA ASN A 4 14.98 41.34 -45.79
C ASN A 4 13.69 41.16 -44.97
N SER A 5 12.63 41.90 -45.29
CA SER A 5 11.34 41.78 -44.61
C SER A 5 10.70 40.40 -44.84
N PHE A 6 10.71 39.91 -46.08
CA PHE A 6 10.14 38.60 -46.42
C PHE A 6 10.89 37.42 -45.78
N SER A 7 12.22 37.51 -45.67
CA SER A 7 13.06 36.51 -45.02
C SER A 7 12.86 36.50 -43.50
N ILE A 8 12.72 37.68 -42.88
CA ILE A 8 12.43 37.83 -41.44
C ILE A 8 11.03 37.29 -41.11
N LEU A 9 10.01 37.60 -41.92
CA LEU A 9 8.65 37.05 -41.74
C LEU A 9 8.61 35.52 -41.90
N LYS A 10 9.36 34.94 -42.83
CA LYS A 10 9.51 33.47 -42.94
C LYS A 10 10.24 32.88 -41.74
N MET A 11 11.30 33.54 -41.25
CA MET A 11 12.08 33.11 -40.10
C MET A 11 11.24 33.17 -38.82
N TYR A 12 10.52 34.27 -38.56
CA TYR A 12 9.57 34.37 -37.44
C TYR A 12 8.45 33.35 -37.55
N ARG A 13 7.91 33.08 -38.75
CA ARG A 13 6.88 32.06 -38.96
C ARG A 13 7.41 30.64 -38.75
N LEU A 14 8.67 30.36 -39.09
CA LEU A 14 9.35 29.10 -38.78
C LEU A 14 9.63 28.97 -37.27
N THR A 15 10.16 30.01 -36.64
CA THR A 15 10.45 30.03 -35.20
C THR A 15 9.16 29.91 -34.39
N LEU A 16 8.07 30.56 -34.81
CA LEU A 16 6.75 30.47 -34.17
C LEU A 16 6.12 29.08 -34.33
N LYS A 17 6.25 28.45 -35.50
CA LYS A 17 5.83 27.05 -35.71
C LYS A 17 6.67 26.07 -34.88
N CYS A 18 7.96 26.31 -34.73
CA CYS A 18 8.87 25.48 -33.95
C CYS A 18 8.60 25.62 -32.44
N LEU A 19 8.32 26.85 -31.98
CA LEU A 19 7.86 27.13 -30.61
C LEU A 19 6.50 26.49 -30.35
N ALA A 20 5.56 26.57 -31.29
CA ALA A 20 4.27 25.90 -31.18
C ALA A 20 4.40 24.37 -31.13
N LEU A 21 5.29 23.77 -31.93
CA LEU A 21 5.55 22.33 -31.90
C LEU A 21 6.20 21.90 -30.57
N LYS A 22 7.14 22.71 -30.03
CA LYS A 22 7.74 22.47 -28.71
C LYS A 22 6.71 22.60 -27.58
N PHE A 23 5.80 23.57 -27.66
CA PHE A 23 4.68 23.69 -26.73
C PHE A 23 3.70 22.53 -26.84
N LEU A 24 3.35 22.08 -28.04
CA LEU A 24 2.48 20.91 -28.26
C LEU A 24 3.10 19.62 -27.73
N LEU A 25 4.41 19.41 -27.94
CA LEU A 25 5.12 18.26 -27.38
C LEU A 25 5.19 18.34 -25.85
N ALA A 26 5.44 19.52 -25.26
CA ALA A 26 5.40 19.71 -23.81
C ALA A 26 3.99 19.47 -23.22
N ILE A 27 2.93 19.93 -23.90
CA ILE A 27 1.52 19.70 -23.51
C ILE A 27 1.16 18.21 -23.64
N SER A 28 1.71 17.50 -24.62
CA SER A 28 1.51 16.04 -24.76
C SER A 28 2.22 15.24 -23.65
N LEU A 29 3.35 15.72 -23.12
CA LEU A 29 4.01 15.15 -21.95
C LEU A 29 3.28 15.49 -20.64
N PHE A 30 2.60 16.64 -20.58
CA PHE A 30 1.81 17.07 -19.41
C PHE A 30 0.40 16.47 -19.37
N SER A 31 -0.09 15.96 -20.50
CA SER A 31 -1.40 15.30 -20.63
C SER A 31 -1.36 13.79 -20.39
N SER A 32 -0.18 13.23 -20.09
CA SER A 32 -0.09 12.04 -19.25
C SER A 32 -0.71 12.43 -17.91
N LYS A 33 -2.02 12.24 -17.81
CA LYS A 33 -2.70 12.05 -16.55
C LYS A 33 -1.96 10.91 -15.85
N PHE A 34 -0.92 11.24 -15.08
CA PHE A 34 -0.85 10.69 -13.74
C PHE A 34 -2.17 11.12 -13.12
N GLY A 35 -3.22 10.34 -13.34
CA GLY A 35 -4.25 10.25 -12.34
C GLY A 35 -3.46 9.96 -11.09
N THR A 36 -3.39 10.93 -10.18
CA THR A 36 -3.00 10.59 -8.83
C THR A 36 -3.93 9.44 -8.48
N CYS A 37 -3.38 8.25 -8.25
CA CYS A 37 -4.09 7.24 -7.49
C CYS A 37 -4.22 7.84 -6.09
N GLU A 38 -5.18 8.75 -5.94
CA GLU A 38 -5.61 9.27 -4.67
C GLU A 38 -6.34 8.10 -4.03
N ALA A 39 -5.60 7.24 -3.33
CA ALA A 39 -6.20 6.38 -2.34
C ALA A 39 -6.87 7.33 -1.34
N ARG A 40 -8.17 7.58 -1.51
CA ARG A 40 -8.98 8.20 -0.46
C ARG A 40 -8.77 7.34 0.76
N HIS A 41 -7.93 7.81 1.67
CA HIS A 41 -7.83 7.29 3.01
C HIS A 41 -9.17 7.61 3.66
N ASN A 42 -10.15 6.73 3.48
CA ASN A 42 -11.39 6.80 4.23
C ASN A 42 -10.96 6.77 5.70
N VAL A 43 -11.22 7.87 6.40
CA VAL A 43 -10.99 8.04 7.83
C VAL A 43 -12.05 7.20 8.55
N TYR A 44 -11.98 5.88 8.40
CA TYR A 44 -12.80 4.93 9.12
C TYR A 44 -11.96 4.18 10.15
N TRP A 45 -11.02 4.87 10.81
CA TRP A 45 -10.44 4.46 12.10
C TRP A 45 -10.11 5.64 13.02
N ARG A 46 -10.58 6.86 12.73
CA ARG A 46 -10.49 7.97 13.71
C ARG A 46 -11.67 7.92 14.69
N GLY A 47 -11.93 6.72 15.22
CA GLY A 47 -12.73 6.53 16.41
C GLY A 47 -11.89 6.95 17.62
N ASN A 48 -12.25 8.10 18.19
CA ASN A 48 -12.01 8.47 19.59
C ASN A 48 -10.67 8.02 20.23
N ARG A 49 -9.57 8.71 19.90
CA ARG A 49 -8.29 8.63 20.65
C ARG A 49 -8.38 9.38 22.00
N ARG A 50 -9.43 9.13 22.79
CA ARG A 50 -9.65 9.70 24.12
C ARG A 50 -9.96 8.58 25.12
N SER A 51 -8.97 7.72 25.36
CA SER A 51 -8.75 6.97 26.61
C SER A 51 -7.59 5.97 26.45
N ILE A 52 -6.39 6.44 26.08
CA ILE A 52 -5.15 5.72 26.40
C ILE A 52 -4.27 6.72 27.17
N ALA A 53 -4.81 7.13 28.31
CA ALA A 53 -4.04 7.68 29.41
C ALA A 53 -4.17 6.69 30.57
N GLU A 54 -3.85 5.42 30.28
CA GLU A 54 -3.59 4.40 31.26
C GLU A 54 -2.58 3.48 30.56
N GLY A 55 -1.44 3.25 31.20
CA GLY A 55 -0.23 2.69 30.59
C GLY A 55 -0.40 1.25 30.09
N LYS A 56 -1.15 1.08 29.00
CA LYS A 56 -1.24 -0.16 28.25
C LYS A 56 -0.44 0.01 26.97
N THR A 57 0.75 -0.59 26.95
CA THR A 57 1.53 -0.77 25.73
C THR A 57 0.66 -1.57 24.74
N SER A 58 0.36 -1.00 23.57
CA SER A 58 -0.27 -1.77 22.49
C SER A 58 0.73 -2.82 22.02
N GLU A 59 0.50 -4.07 22.41
CA GLU A 59 1.38 -5.18 22.06
C GLU A 59 1.21 -5.54 20.59
N THR A 60 2.34 -5.65 19.88
CA THR A 60 2.40 -6.00 18.47
C THR A 60 2.94 -7.41 18.32
N PHE A 61 2.18 -8.25 17.63
CA PHE A 61 2.43 -9.64 17.34
C PHE A 61 2.81 -9.74 15.86
N ASN A 62 4.11 -9.63 15.55
CA ASN A 62 4.59 -9.74 14.18
C ASN A 62 4.68 -11.20 13.77
N VAL A 63 4.04 -11.59 12.66
CA VAL A 63 4.02 -12.99 12.20
C VAL A 63 5.42 -13.60 11.98
N LEU A 64 6.44 -12.77 11.71
CA LEU A 64 7.83 -13.23 11.61
C LEU A 64 8.38 -13.75 12.94
N ASP A 65 7.95 -13.18 14.07
CA ASP A 65 8.36 -13.62 15.42
C ASP A 65 7.76 -14.99 15.77
N TYR A 66 6.78 -15.45 14.99
CA TYR A 66 6.10 -16.74 15.12
C TYR A 66 6.56 -17.76 14.06
N GLY A 67 7.64 -17.46 13.34
CA GLY A 67 8.27 -18.39 12.40
C GLY A 67 7.77 -18.31 10.96
N ALA A 68 6.98 -17.28 10.61
CA ALA A 68 6.67 -17.02 9.21
C ALA A 68 7.95 -16.63 8.46
N LYS A 69 8.14 -17.17 7.26
CA LYS A 69 9.30 -16.85 6.41
C LYS A 69 9.02 -15.69 5.48
N GLY A 70 7.81 -15.59 4.95
CA GLY A 70 7.45 -14.48 4.07
C GLY A 70 8.17 -14.50 2.71
N ASP A 71 8.55 -15.69 2.23
CA ASP A 71 9.26 -15.92 0.96
C ASP A 71 8.31 -16.22 -0.23
N GLY A 72 7.01 -16.34 0.02
CA GLY A 72 5.97 -16.62 -0.98
C GLY A 72 5.89 -18.08 -1.42
N THR A 73 6.62 -18.98 -0.76
CA THR A 73 6.72 -20.40 -1.15
C THR A 73 6.59 -21.36 0.05
N SER A 74 7.10 -20.97 1.22
CA SER A 74 6.96 -21.70 2.47
C SER A 74 5.56 -21.49 3.03
N ASP A 75 4.94 -22.56 3.52
CA ASP A 75 3.66 -22.47 4.20
C ASP A 75 3.81 -21.76 5.56
N ASP A 76 3.26 -20.55 5.64
CA ASP A 76 3.30 -19.68 6.81
C ASP A 76 2.03 -19.79 7.67
N THR A 77 1.10 -20.69 7.34
CA THR A 77 -0.22 -20.80 8.00
C THR A 77 -0.10 -20.97 9.52
N LYS A 78 0.79 -21.86 9.96
CA LYS A 78 1.00 -22.14 11.39
C LYS A 78 1.46 -20.90 12.16
N ALA A 79 2.34 -20.10 11.57
CA ALA A 79 2.83 -18.86 12.18
C ALA A 79 1.70 -17.83 12.33
N PHE A 80 0.81 -17.73 11.35
CA PHE A 80 -0.37 -16.85 11.43
C PHE A 80 -1.35 -17.29 12.53
N GLU A 81 -1.59 -18.59 12.68
CA GLU A 81 -2.44 -19.13 13.75
C GLU A 81 -1.85 -18.84 15.13
N ASP A 82 -0.56 -19.09 15.32
CA ASP A 82 0.10 -18.95 16.60
C ASP A 82 0.21 -17.47 17.00
N ALA A 83 0.54 -16.59 16.05
CA ALA A 83 0.54 -15.15 16.26
C ALA A 83 -0.86 -14.63 16.61
N TRP A 84 -1.90 -15.10 15.92
CA TRP A 84 -3.29 -14.74 16.26
C TRP A 84 -3.70 -15.23 17.64
N LYS A 85 -3.33 -16.47 18.01
CA LYS A 85 -3.66 -17.06 19.31
C LYS A 85 -3.09 -16.25 20.48
N GLU A 86 -1.89 -15.70 20.33
CA GLU A 86 -1.30 -14.83 21.36
C GLU A 86 -1.91 -13.42 21.33
N ALA A 87 -2.07 -12.82 20.14
CA ALA A 87 -2.72 -11.52 20.00
C ALA A 87 -4.14 -11.49 20.58
N CYS A 88 -4.89 -12.57 20.39
CA CYS A 88 -6.24 -12.80 20.90
C CYS A 88 -6.33 -12.67 22.43
N LYS A 89 -5.28 -13.01 23.18
CA LYS A 89 -5.28 -12.96 24.66
C LYS A 89 -5.13 -11.54 25.20
N VAL A 90 -4.77 -10.57 24.36
CA VAL A 90 -4.39 -9.21 24.76
C VAL A 90 -5.35 -8.18 24.16
N ALA A 91 -6.00 -7.37 24.99
CA ALA A 91 -6.91 -6.32 24.49
C ALA A 91 -6.09 -5.16 23.89
N ALA A 92 -6.61 -4.53 22.83
CA ALA A 92 -5.93 -3.45 22.10
C ALA A 92 -4.57 -3.87 21.49
N SER A 93 -4.43 -5.16 21.15
CA SER A 93 -3.25 -5.72 20.50
C SER A 93 -3.29 -5.52 18.98
N LYS A 94 -2.15 -5.76 18.33
CA LYS A 94 -2.00 -5.69 16.89
C LYS A 94 -1.35 -6.96 16.37
N LEU A 95 -1.98 -7.66 15.44
CA LEU A 95 -1.30 -8.65 14.61
C LEU A 95 -0.69 -7.94 13.40
N LEU A 96 0.63 -8.04 13.21
CA LEU A 96 1.36 -7.35 12.15
C LEU A 96 1.86 -8.33 11.09
N VAL A 97 1.48 -8.09 9.84
CA VAL A 97 2.05 -8.71 8.64
C VAL A 97 2.95 -7.67 7.96
N PRO A 98 4.28 -7.78 8.08
CA PRO A 98 5.20 -6.72 7.68
C PRO A 98 5.29 -6.56 6.16
N SER A 99 5.57 -5.34 5.72
CA SER A 99 5.86 -5.02 4.32
C SER A 99 7.16 -5.67 3.84
N GLY A 100 7.31 -5.82 2.53
CA GLY A 100 8.50 -6.44 1.92
C GLY A 100 8.51 -7.97 1.91
N SER A 101 7.51 -8.61 2.51
CA SER A 101 7.35 -10.07 2.57
C SER A 101 6.07 -10.54 1.88
N THR A 102 6.09 -11.76 1.34
CA THR A 102 4.93 -12.44 0.76
C THR A 102 4.70 -13.75 1.52
N PHE A 103 3.54 -13.92 2.13
CA PHE A 103 3.22 -15.06 2.98
C PHE A 103 2.28 -16.00 2.25
N LEU A 104 2.66 -17.27 2.07
CA LEU A 104 1.77 -18.30 1.57
C LEU A 104 0.97 -18.85 2.75
N VAL A 105 -0.34 -18.57 2.77
CA VAL A 105 -1.22 -18.90 3.90
C VAL A 105 -2.42 -19.65 3.37
N GLY A 106 -2.61 -20.87 3.89
CA GLY A 106 -3.78 -21.70 3.66
C GLY A 106 -5.03 -21.17 4.36
N PRO A 107 -6.14 -21.92 4.31
CA PRO A 107 -7.36 -21.57 5.02
C PRO A 107 -7.10 -21.44 6.53
N VAL A 108 -7.30 -20.25 7.08
CA VAL A 108 -7.13 -19.96 8.50
C VAL A 108 -8.36 -19.26 9.05
N SER A 109 -8.75 -19.61 10.28
CA SER A 109 -9.85 -18.98 11.00
C SER A 109 -9.31 -18.25 12.22
N PHE A 110 -9.42 -16.92 12.21
CA PHE A 110 -9.03 -16.05 13.31
C PHE A 110 -10.11 -16.07 14.41
N LEU A 111 -10.22 -17.20 15.10
CA LEU A 111 -11.19 -17.46 16.16
C LEU A 111 -10.47 -17.82 17.46
N GLY A 112 -11.12 -17.57 18.60
CA GLY A 112 -10.63 -17.96 19.91
C GLY A 112 -11.73 -17.84 20.95
N LYS A 113 -11.71 -18.74 21.96
CA LYS A 113 -12.76 -18.79 23.00
C LYS A 113 -12.83 -17.51 23.84
N GLU A 114 -11.70 -16.84 24.03
CA GLU A 114 -11.54 -15.70 24.96
C GLU A 114 -10.79 -14.54 24.29
N CYS A 115 -11.10 -14.22 23.03
CA CYS A 115 -10.44 -13.08 22.39
C CYS A 115 -10.86 -11.76 23.04
N LYS A 116 -9.85 -10.95 23.37
CA LYS A 116 -10.05 -9.62 23.90
C LYS A 116 -10.47 -8.64 22.80
N GLU A 117 -11.05 -7.52 23.22
CA GLU A 117 -11.54 -6.49 22.32
C GLU A 117 -10.42 -5.60 21.74
N ASN A 118 -10.76 -4.87 20.67
CA ASN A 118 -9.90 -3.88 20.01
C ASN A 118 -8.62 -4.43 19.37
N ILE A 119 -8.62 -5.69 18.93
CA ILE A 119 -7.51 -6.29 18.18
C ILE A 119 -7.46 -5.73 16.76
N VAL A 120 -6.29 -5.26 16.33
CA VAL A 120 -6.07 -4.73 14.97
C VAL A 120 -5.28 -5.74 14.15
N PHE A 121 -5.83 -6.15 13.00
CA PHE A 121 -5.07 -6.91 12.00
C PHE A 121 -4.44 -5.91 11.01
N GLN A 122 -3.13 -5.68 11.12
CA GLN A 122 -2.39 -4.77 10.25
C GLN A 122 -1.67 -5.57 9.15
N LEU A 123 -2.14 -5.40 7.91
CA LEU A 123 -1.60 -6.04 6.72
C LEU A 123 -0.80 -5.05 5.88
N ASP A 124 0.52 -4.99 6.07
CA ASP A 124 1.42 -4.15 5.28
C ASP A 124 2.15 -4.93 4.17
N GLY A 125 2.26 -6.25 4.33
CA GLY A 125 2.83 -7.18 3.35
C GLY A 125 1.79 -7.77 2.38
N LYS A 126 2.12 -8.94 1.80
CA LYS A 126 1.23 -9.67 0.89
C LYS A 126 0.90 -11.05 1.46
N ILE A 127 -0.37 -11.45 1.40
CA ILE A 127 -0.81 -12.83 1.64
C ILE A 127 -1.24 -13.43 0.30
N ILE A 128 -0.79 -14.65 0.01
CA ILE A 128 -1.20 -15.44 -1.14
C ILE A 128 -1.78 -16.77 -0.68
N ALA A 129 -2.77 -17.27 -1.40
CA ALA A 129 -3.37 -18.57 -1.14
C ALA A 129 -2.69 -19.67 -1.96
N PRO A 130 -2.63 -20.92 -1.46
CA PRO A 130 -2.25 -22.08 -2.26
C PRO A 130 -3.16 -22.22 -3.49
N THR A 131 -2.57 -22.56 -4.64
CA THR A 131 -3.31 -22.74 -5.90
C THR A 131 -3.98 -24.11 -6.03
N SER A 132 -3.63 -25.06 -5.16
CA SER A 132 -4.25 -26.39 -5.09
C SER A 132 -5.28 -26.43 -3.96
N SER A 133 -6.43 -27.05 -4.20
CA SER A 133 -7.47 -27.29 -3.18
C SER A 133 -7.12 -28.39 -2.17
N SER A 134 -5.88 -28.86 -2.16
CA SER A 134 -5.34 -29.83 -1.20
C SER A 134 -4.80 -29.07 0.01
N ALA A 135 -5.70 -28.51 0.81
CA ALA A 135 -5.40 -27.90 2.09
C ALA A 135 -6.09 -28.70 3.20
#